data_AF-A0A0K0E9K6-F1
#
_entry.id   AF-A0A0K0E9K6-F1
#
_cell.length_a   1.000
_cell.length_b   1.000
_cell.length_c   1.000
_cell.angle_alpha   90.00
_cell.angle_beta   90.00
_cell.angle_gamma   90.00
#
_symmetry.space_group_name_H-M   'P 1'
#
loop_
_entity.id
_entity.type
_entity.pdbx_description
1 polymer ?
#
loop_
_entity_poly.entity_id
_entity_poly.type
_entity_poly.pdbx_seq_one_letter_code
_entity_poly.pdbx_strand_id
1 'polypeptide(L)'
;MKTIILILLLINLSYSYLGEQFWTKIYHGIPGEGHSKVIFNNHPINEEGLIDENNQLAYFVYISKDHHEGFFGMTYLNNGLLCGRFNINNTLYETCENFRVLNHDKSTGGIFEIASVNEPDITKFCVEFYDIFAAILTDPNDGSSFYGYISKDGDEAFGVDHNGGIVNYVGYDVISSFGKYLIYRK
;
A
#
# COMPACT_ATOMS: atom_id res chain seq x y z
N MET A 1 42.19 28.39 15.84
CA MET A 1 41.71 27.77 14.60
C MET A 1 41.44 26.29 14.87
N LYS A 2 40.19 25.89 15.10
CA LYS A 2 39.80 24.47 15.09
C LYS A 2 38.85 24.28 13.92
N THR A 3 39.35 23.61 12.89
CA THR A 3 38.67 23.32 11.64
C THR A 3 37.48 22.40 11.92
N ILE A 4 36.28 22.87 11.61
CA ILE A 4 35.06 22.07 11.58
C ILE A 4 35.12 21.24 10.29
N ILE A 5 35.39 19.94 10.42
CA ILE A 5 35.25 18.97 9.34
C ILE A 5 33.83 18.45 9.43
N LEU A 6 32.91 19.06 8.67
CA LEU A 6 31.56 18.55 8.47
C LEU A 6 31.61 17.53 7.33
N ILE A 7 31.85 16.27 7.66
CA ILE A 7 31.70 15.17 6.70
C ILE A 7 30.19 14.98 6.53
N LEU A 8 29.63 15.55 5.47
CA LEU A 8 28.35 15.08 4.93
C LEU A 8 28.60 13.66 4.41
N LEU A 9 28.28 12.66 5.23
CA LEU A 9 28.10 11.30 4.75
C LEU A 9 26.89 11.37 3.80
N LEU A 10 27.17 11.46 2.50
CA LEU A 10 26.20 11.22 1.43
C LEU A 10 25.84 9.73 1.50
N ILE A 11 25.05 9.36 2.49
CA ILE A 11 24.35 8.08 2.48
C ILE A 11 23.44 8.21 1.27
N ASN A 12 23.76 7.49 0.20
CA ASN A 12 22.88 7.28 -0.94
C ASN A 12 21.65 6.55 -0.40
N LEU A 13 20.72 7.30 0.19
CA LEU A 13 19.41 6.83 0.60
C LEU A 13 18.67 6.59 -0.71
N SER A 14 18.77 5.36 -1.20
CA SER A 14 18.02 4.89 -2.36
C SER A 14 16.53 5.07 -2.07
N TYR A 15 15.87 5.94 -2.84
CA TYR A 15 14.42 6.06 -2.86
C TYR A 15 13.80 4.66 -2.95
N SER A 16 12.83 4.37 -2.09
CA SER A 16 12.08 3.11 -2.07
C SER A 16 11.05 3.01 -3.20
N TYR A 17 11.42 3.43 -4.42
CA TYR A 17 10.65 3.06 -5.60
C TYR A 17 10.73 1.54 -5.74
N LEU A 18 9.65 0.87 -5.41
CA LEU A 18 9.53 -0.57 -5.58
C LEU A 18 9.23 -0.83 -7.05
N GLY A 19 10.29 -1.13 -7.80
CA GLY A 19 10.18 -1.52 -9.20
C GLY A 19 9.31 -2.76 -9.40
N GLU A 20 8.93 -3.00 -10.66
CA GLU A 20 8.01 -4.08 -11.09
C GLU A 20 8.34 -5.47 -10.52
N GLN A 21 9.58 -5.75 -10.13
CA GLN A 21 9.98 -7.02 -9.51
C GLN A 21 9.27 -7.34 -8.18
N PHE A 22 8.80 -6.33 -7.44
CA PHE A 22 8.05 -6.53 -6.19
C PHE A 22 6.55 -6.70 -6.42
N TRP A 23 6.11 -6.78 -7.68
CA TRP A 23 4.71 -6.86 -8.03
C TRP A 23 4.47 -8.06 -8.94
N THR A 24 3.57 -8.95 -8.54
CA THR A 24 3.11 -10.03 -9.42
C THR A 24 1.76 -9.67 -10.00
N LYS A 25 1.56 -9.98 -11.28
CA LYS A 25 0.30 -9.69 -11.98
C LYS A 25 -0.72 -10.79 -11.69
N ILE A 26 -1.97 -10.39 -11.49
CA ILE A 26 -3.13 -11.29 -11.36
C ILE A 26 -3.81 -11.43 -12.72
N TYR A 27 -3.98 -12.68 -13.16
CA TYR A 27 -4.72 -13.04 -14.36
C TYR A 27 -5.87 -13.97 -13.97
N HIS A 28 -7.11 -13.52 -14.17
CA HIS A 28 -8.33 -14.28 -13.83
C HIS A 28 -8.28 -14.92 -12.43
N GLY A 29 -7.92 -14.14 -11.41
CA GLY A 29 -7.88 -14.57 -10.03
C GLY A 29 -6.61 -15.32 -9.62
N ILE A 30 -5.67 -15.54 -10.53
CA ILE A 30 -4.47 -16.35 -10.30
C ILE A 30 -3.23 -15.43 -10.30
N PRO A 31 -2.48 -15.39 -9.19
CA PRO A 31 -1.16 -14.73 -9.16
C PRO A 31 -0.14 -15.44 -10.05
N GLY A 32 0.84 -14.69 -10.55
CA GLY A 32 1.99 -15.28 -11.25
C GLY A 32 2.69 -16.36 -10.43
N GLU A 33 3.32 -17.31 -11.13
CA GLU A 33 4.03 -18.44 -10.51
C GLU A 33 5.07 -17.98 -9.49
N GLY A 34 5.18 -18.71 -8.37
CA GLY A 34 6.12 -18.40 -7.29
C GLY A 34 5.66 -17.27 -6.36
N HIS A 35 4.47 -16.72 -6.54
CA HIS A 35 3.91 -15.70 -5.64
C HIS A 35 3.93 -16.14 -4.18
N SER A 36 4.44 -15.26 -3.31
CA SER A 36 4.39 -15.43 -1.87
C SER A 36 3.69 -14.23 -1.24
N LYS A 37 2.65 -14.52 -0.42
CA LYS A 37 1.87 -13.48 0.26
C LYS A 37 2.77 -12.68 1.22
N VAL A 38 2.66 -11.35 1.16
CA VAL A 38 3.33 -10.46 2.12
C VAL A 38 2.39 -10.17 3.27
N ILE A 39 2.74 -10.68 4.45
CA ILE A 39 1.98 -10.47 5.70
C ILE A 39 2.71 -9.44 6.56
N PHE A 40 1.99 -8.41 6.99
CA PHE A 40 2.50 -7.35 7.84
C PHE A 40 2.11 -7.62 9.30
N ASN A 41 2.86 -7.07 10.27
CA ASN A 41 2.56 -7.25 11.71
C ASN A 41 1.19 -6.66 12.14
N ASN A 42 0.55 -5.84 11.31
CA ASN A 42 -0.85 -5.44 11.43
C ASN A 42 -1.56 -5.63 10.07
N HIS A 43 -1.47 -6.84 9.50
CA HIS A 43 -2.22 -7.20 8.31
C HIS A 43 -3.71 -6.85 8.47
N PRO A 44 -4.43 -6.51 7.38
CA PRO A 44 -5.86 -6.23 7.42
C PRO A 44 -6.64 -7.23 8.28
N ILE A 45 -7.40 -6.67 9.21
CA ILE A 45 -8.32 -7.41 10.08
C ILE A 45 -9.75 -6.98 9.81
N ASN A 46 -10.69 -7.90 9.96
CA ASN A 46 -12.12 -7.60 9.85
C ASN A 46 -12.67 -6.95 11.14
N GLU A 47 -13.98 -6.69 11.19
CA GLU A 47 -14.68 -6.10 12.35
C GLU A 47 -14.57 -6.96 13.63
N GLU A 48 -14.34 -8.27 13.51
CA GLU A 48 -14.05 -9.15 14.66
C GLU A 48 -12.57 -9.18 15.07
N GLY A 49 -11.72 -8.40 14.41
CA GLY A 49 -10.28 -8.36 14.65
C GLY A 49 -9.52 -9.59 14.15
N LEU A 50 -10.11 -10.37 13.25
CA LEU A 50 -9.51 -11.56 12.67
C LEU A 50 -8.74 -11.20 11.39
N ILE A 51 -7.52 -11.73 11.29
CA ILE A 51 -6.68 -11.58 10.10
C ILE A 51 -7.27 -12.41 8.95
N ASP A 52 -7.48 -11.79 7.79
CA ASP A 52 -7.79 -12.48 6.55
C ASP A 52 -6.56 -12.51 5.64
N GLU A 53 -5.91 -13.67 5.53
CA GLU A 53 -4.73 -13.84 4.67
C GLU A 53 -5.02 -13.71 3.17
N ASN A 54 -6.29 -13.58 2.75
CA ASN A 54 -6.64 -13.27 1.37
C ASN A 54 -6.62 -11.78 1.08
N ASN A 55 -6.52 -10.93 2.11
CA ASN A 55 -6.39 -9.49 1.97
C ASN A 55 -4.94 -9.12 1.72
N GLN A 56 -4.53 -9.00 0.47
CA GLN A 56 -3.18 -8.59 0.09
C GLN A 56 -3.19 -7.17 -0.47
N LEU A 57 -2.05 -6.47 -0.34
CA LEU A 57 -1.87 -5.17 -0.97
C LEU A 57 -1.95 -5.34 -2.49
N ALA A 58 -2.97 -4.73 -3.08
CA ALA A 58 -3.21 -4.73 -4.50
C ALA A 58 -2.87 -3.37 -5.08
N TYR A 59 -2.46 -3.36 -6.35
CA TYR A 59 -2.19 -2.16 -7.12
C TYR A 59 -2.81 -2.26 -8.52
N PHE A 60 -3.45 -1.19 -8.96
CA PHE A 60 -4.06 -1.08 -10.28
C PHE A 60 -3.63 0.22 -10.97
N VAL A 61 -3.30 0.12 -12.27
CA VAL A 61 -3.06 1.30 -13.11
C VAL A 61 -4.32 1.54 -13.94
N TYR A 62 -4.94 2.69 -13.77
CA TYR A 62 -5.97 3.16 -14.69
C TYR A 62 -5.30 3.92 -15.83
N ILE A 63 -5.49 3.45 -17.07
CA ILE A 63 -4.90 4.04 -18.28
C ILE A 63 -6.03 4.57 -19.17
N SER A 64 -6.01 5.88 -19.42
CA SER A 64 -6.81 6.53 -20.45
C SER A 64 -5.90 7.18 -21.50
N LYS A 65 -6.46 7.79 -22.54
CA LYS A 65 -5.67 8.40 -23.63
C LYS A 65 -4.72 9.49 -23.15
N ASP A 66 -5.14 10.25 -22.14
CA ASP A 66 -4.47 11.46 -21.68
C ASP A 66 -3.96 11.35 -20.23
N HIS A 67 -4.28 10.25 -19.55
CA HIS A 67 -4.12 10.15 -18.10
C HIS A 67 -3.77 8.74 -17.63
N HIS A 68 -2.75 8.63 -16.78
CA HIS A 68 -2.37 7.41 -16.06
C HIS A 68 -2.43 7.68 -14.57
N GLU A 69 -3.23 6.90 -13.84
CA GLU A 69 -3.37 6.99 -12.39
C GLU A 69 -3.11 5.64 -11.74
N GLY A 70 -2.42 5.68 -10.60
CA GLY A 70 -2.24 4.53 -9.74
C GLY A 70 -3.27 4.48 -8.63
N PHE A 71 -3.69 3.27 -8.26
CA PHE A 71 -4.56 3.05 -7.11
C PHE A 71 -4.04 1.85 -6.33
N PHE A 72 -3.80 2.03 -5.03
CA PHE A 72 -3.68 0.88 -4.13
C PHE A 72 -5.04 0.48 -3.59
N GLY A 73 -5.15 -0.78 -3.25
CA GLY A 73 -6.35 -1.36 -2.67
C GLY A 73 -6.03 -2.71 -2.06
N MET A 74 -7.06 -3.53 -1.93
CA MET A 74 -6.97 -4.81 -1.23
C MET A 74 -7.56 -5.93 -2.08
N THR A 75 -6.98 -7.12 -1.98
CA THR A 75 -7.60 -8.31 -2.55
C THR A 75 -8.66 -8.92 -1.65
N TYR A 76 -9.55 -9.71 -2.24
CA TYR A 76 -10.50 -10.55 -1.54
C TYR A 76 -10.80 -11.80 -2.40
N LEU A 77 -11.42 -12.81 -1.80
CA LEU A 77 -11.79 -14.03 -2.51
C LEU A 77 -13.25 -13.95 -3.00
N ASN A 78 -13.46 -14.09 -4.31
CA ASN A 78 -14.78 -14.17 -4.93
C ASN A 78 -14.92 -15.47 -5.72
N ASN A 79 -15.74 -16.41 -5.24
CA ASN A 79 -15.95 -17.72 -5.88
C ASN A 79 -14.64 -18.45 -6.21
N GLY A 80 -13.65 -18.36 -5.32
CA GLY A 80 -12.32 -18.97 -5.48
C GLY A 80 -11.32 -18.15 -6.30
N LEU A 81 -11.74 -17.01 -6.88
CA LEU A 81 -10.85 -16.11 -7.62
C LEU A 81 -10.36 -14.99 -6.70
N LEU A 82 -9.06 -14.67 -6.77
CA LEU A 82 -8.49 -13.52 -6.06
C LEU A 82 -8.76 -12.23 -6.85
N CYS A 83 -9.65 -11.39 -6.33
CA CYS A 83 -10.05 -10.14 -6.97
C CYS A 83 -9.54 -8.94 -6.17
N GLY A 84 -9.31 -7.81 -6.81
CA GLY A 84 -8.92 -6.55 -6.17
C GLY A 84 -10.09 -5.58 -6.09
N ARG A 85 -10.14 -4.79 -5.02
CA ARG A 85 -11.04 -3.63 -4.86
C ARG A 85 -10.22 -2.36 -4.79
N PHE A 86 -10.66 -1.34 -5.52
CA PHE A 86 -9.98 -0.06 -5.63
C PHE A 86 -11.01 1.07 -5.50
N ASN A 87 -10.62 2.13 -4.81
CA ASN A 87 -11.34 3.40 -4.84
C ASN A 87 -10.78 4.22 -6.00
N ILE A 88 -11.47 4.24 -7.14
CA ILE A 88 -11.08 5.04 -8.31
C ILE A 88 -12.01 6.24 -8.37
N ASN A 89 -11.49 7.42 -8.03
CA ASN A 89 -12.26 8.68 -8.09
C ASN A 89 -13.59 8.59 -7.30
N ASN A 90 -13.54 8.09 -6.07
CA ASN A 90 -14.70 7.85 -5.19
C ASN A 90 -15.73 6.86 -5.74
N THR A 91 -15.29 5.95 -6.62
CA THR A 91 -16.11 4.86 -7.16
C THR A 91 -15.47 3.53 -6.84
N LEU A 92 -16.28 2.57 -6.38
CA LEU A 92 -15.83 1.19 -6.18
C LEU A 92 -15.54 0.54 -7.54
N TYR A 93 -14.29 0.16 -7.75
CA TYR A 93 -13.87 -0.63 -8.89
C TYR A 93 -13.36 -2.00 -8.41
N GLU A 94 -13.97 -3.06 -8.94
CA GLU A 94 -13.59 -4.43 -8.63
C GLU A 94 -13.15 -5.15 -9.90
N THR A 95 -12.07 -5.91 -9.82
CA THR A 95 -11.59 -6.72 -10.94
C THR A 95 -10.89 -7.98 -10.45
N CYS A 96 -11.06 -9.07 -11.18
CA CYS A 96 -10.30 -10.31 -10.95
C CYS A 96 -9.17 -10.48 -11.97
N GLU A 97 -8.89 -9.45 -12.77
CA GLU A 97 -7.86 -9.49 -13.82
C GLU A 97 -7.13 -8.16 -13.95
N ASN A 98 -5.92 -8.23 -14.50
CA ASN A 98 -5.14 -7.05 -14.91
C ASN A 98 -4.79 -6.06 -13.78
N PHE A 99 -4.71 -6.55 -12.54
CA PHE A 99 -4.11 -5.81 -11.42
C PHE A 99 -2.86 -6.54 -10.91
N ARG A 100 -2.14 -5.94 -9.97
CA ARG A 100 -0.93 -6.52 -9.37
C ARG A 100 -1.12 -6.69 -7.86
N VAL A 101 -0.45 -7.66 -7.27
CA VAL A 101 -0.31 -7.77 -5.81
C VAL A 101 1.14 -7.71 -5.41
N LEU A 102 1.40 -7.21 -4.20
CA LEU A 102 2.74 -7.15 -3.66
C LEU A 102 3.29 -8.57 -3.50
N ASN A 103 4.46 -8.80 -4.08
CA ASN A 103 5.22 -10.04 -3.97
C ASN A 103 6.57 -9.74 -3.31
N HIS A 104 6.98 -10.59 -2.39
CA HIS A 104 8.27 -10.45 -1.73
C HIS A 104 9.17 -11.65 -2.01
N ASP A 105 10.32 -11.40 -2.62
CA ASP A 105 11.42 -12.34 -2.67
C ASP A 105 12.37 -12.07 -1.50
N LYS A 106 12.42 -13.02 -0.54
CA LYS A 106 13.33 -12.96 0.62
C LYS A 106 14.80 -12.87 0.23
N SER A 107 15.16 -13.28 -1.00
CA SER A 107 16.53 -13.16 -1.52
C SER A 107 16.98 -11.70 -1.69
N THR A 108 16.03 -10.75 -1.78
CA THR A 108 16.32 -9.31 -1.92
C THR A 108 16.92 -8.68 -0.66
N GLY A 109 16.78 -9.34 0.49
CA GLY A 109 17.39 -8.96 1.77
C GLY A 109 16.68 -7.84 2.54
N GLY A 110 15.68 -7.19 1.97
CA GLY A 110 14.87 -6.19 2.67
C GLY A 110 13.60 -6.76 3.30
N ILE A 111 12.94 -5.97 4.13
CA ILE A 111 11.71 -6.34 4.82
C ILE A 111 10.64 -5.26 4.64
N PHE A 112 9.39 -5.72 4.60
CA PHE A 112 8.21 -4.86 4.60
C PHE A 112 7.75 -4.60 6.02
N GLU A 113 7.54 -3.33 6.35
CA GLU A 113 7.13 -2.88 7.67
C GLU A 113 5.99 -1.86 7.58
N ILE A 114 5.44 -1.51 8.73
CA ILE A 114 4.44 -0.45 8.88
C ILE A 114 5.09 0.67 9.68
N ALA A 115 4.90 1.91 9.24
CA ALA A 115 5.42 3.09 9.93
C ALA A 115 4.36 4.16 10.15
N SER A 116 4.57 4.97 11.18
CA SER A 116 3.72 6.13 11.45
C SER A 116 3.89 7.17 10.35
N VAL A 117 2.80 7.84 9.96
CA VAL A 117 2.89 8.96 9.02
C VAL A 117 3.66 10.15 9.58
N ASN A 118 3.78 10.23 10.91
CA ASN A 118 4.52 11.28 11.62
C ASN A 118 6.01 10.93 11.81
N GLU A 119 6.47 9.77 11.34
CA GLU A 119 7.88 9.41 11.44
C GLU A 119 8.71 10.34 10.52
N PRO A 120 9.75 11.02 11.04
CA PRO A 120 10.55 11.94 10.24
C PRO A 120 11.20 11.23 9.04
N ASP A 121 11.19 11.91 7.89
CA ASP A 121 11.79 11.41 6.63
C ASP A 121 11.25 10.06 6.12
N ILE A 122 10.11 9.58 6.65
CA ILE A 122 9.60 8.23 6.38
C ILE A 122 9.22 7.99 4.92
N THR A 123 8.83 9.05 4.19
CA THR A 123 8.42 8.99 2.79
C THR A 123 9.49 8.41 1.85
N LYS A 124 10.77 8.46 2.24
CA LYS A 124 11.89 7.87 1.50
C LYS A 124 11.90 6.33 1.52
N PHE A 125 11.14 5.72 2.44
CA PHE A 125 11.01 4.28 2.62
C PHE A 125 9.63 3.75 2.25
N CYS A 126 8.66 4.62 1.96
CA CYS A 126 7.30 4.22 1.62
C CYS A 126 7.26 3.35 0.36
N VAL A 127 6.35 2.37 0.38
CA VAL A 127 5.92 1.64 -0.81
C VAL A 127 5.22 2.65 -1.71
N GLU A 128 6.00 3.20 -2.63
CA GLU A 128 5.57 4.22 -3.57
C GLU A 128 5.34 3.60 -4.94
N PHE A 129 4.26 4.01 -5.59
CA PHE A 129 4.06 3.73 -7.00
C PHE A 129 3.25 4.85 -7.66
N TYR A 130 3.79 5.43 -8.74
CA TYR A 130 3.34 6.72 -9.27
C TYR A 130 3.32 7.82 -8.19
N ASP A 131 2.18 8.48 -8.01
CA ASP A 131 1.96 9.66 -7.19
C ASP A 131 1.21 9.34 -5.89
N ILE A 132 1.34 8.12 -5.39
CA ILE A 132 0.71 7.66 -4.15
C ILE A 132 1.62 6.76 -3.32
N PHE A 133 1.32 6.70 -2.02
CA PHE A 133 1.97 5.79 -1.07
C PHE A 133 0.99 4.74 -0.57
N ALA A 134 1.40 3.47 -0.54
CA ALA A 134 0.56 2.41 0.01
C ALA A 134 0.43 2.57 1.53
N ALA A 135 -0.77 2.28 2.02
CA ALA A 135 -1.11 2.46 3.42
C ALA A 135 -1.98 1.32 3.96
N ILE A 136 -1.94 1.14 5.26
CA ILE A 136 -3.01 0.49 6.01
C ILE A 136 -3.85 1.59 6.65
N LEU A 137 -5.15 1.52 6.44
CA LEU A 137 -6.14 2.40 7.02
C LEU A 137 -6.96 1.63 8.07
N THR A 138 -7.47 2.33 9.07
CA THR A 138 -8.29 1.78 10.15
C THR A 138 -9.65 2.46 10.17
N ASP A 139 -10.72 1.67 10.11
CA ASP A 139 -12.08 2.19 10.25
C ASP A 139 -12.29 2.69 11.70
N PRO A 140 -12.67 3.96 11.91
CA PRO A 140 -12.89 4.50 13.25
C PRO A 140 -14.11 3.90 13.98
N ASN A 141 -15.03 3.27 13.27
CA ASN A 141 -16.28 2.77 13.84
C ASN A 141 -16.11 1.38 14.48
N ASP A 142 -15.35 0.49 13.84
CA ASP A 142 -15.18 -0.90 14.26
C ASP A 142 -13.72 -1.30 14.53
N GLY A 143 -12.74 -0.47 14.14
CA GLY A 143 -11.32 -0.76 14.31
C GLY A 143 -10.75 -1.78 13.32
N SER A 144 -11.54 -2.24 12.35
CA SER A 144 -11.08 -3.05 11.23
C SER A 144 -10.04 -2.29 10.42
N SER A 145 -9.18 -3.02 9.70
CA SER A 145 -8.14 -2.40 8.89
C SER A 145 -8.12 -2.98 7.49
N PHE A 146 -7.75 -2.12 6.54
CA PHE A 146 -7.77 -2.45 5.11
C PHE A 146 -6.65 -1.70 4.40
N TYR A 147 -6.24 -2.21 3.24
CA TYR A 147 -5.25 -1.54 2.42
C TYR A 147 -5.88 -0.40 1.62
N GLY A 148 -5.09 0.65 1.45
CA GLY A 148 -5.43 1.82 0.66
C GLY A 148 -4.17 2.60 0.28
N TYR A 149 -4.35 3.88 0.03
CA TYR A 149 -3.24 4.79 -0.27
C TYR A 149 -3.41 6.15 0.37
N ILE A 150 -2.29 6.85 0.52
CA ILE A 150 -2.19 8.23 0.94
C ILE A 150 -1.65 9.05 -0.25
N SER A 151 -2.20 10.24 -0.46
CA SER A 151 -1.72 11.20 -1.46
C SER A 151 -0.25 11.56 -1.22
N LYS A 152 0.45 12.01 -2.26
CA LYS A 152 1.84 12.47 -2.13
C LYS A 152 2.01 13.62 -1.14
N ASP A 153 1.01 14.48 -1.07
CA ASP A 153 1.00 15.60 -0.13
C ASP A 153 0.71 15.12 1.30
N GLY A 154 0.08 13.96 1.47
CA GLY A 154 -0.17 13.35 2.79
C GLY A 154 -1.43 13.88 3.48
N ASP A 155 -2.25 14.63 2.77
CA ASP A 155 -3.45 15.30 3.25
C ASP A 155 -4.76 14.56 2.88
N GLU A 156 -4.68 13.54 2.04
CA GLU A 156 -5.81 12.67 1.70
C GLU A 156 -5.41 11.20 1.74
N ALA A 157 -6.32 10.33 2.19
CA ALA A 157 -6.15 8.89 2.17
C ALA A 157 -7.42 8.19 1.70
N PHE A 158 -7.27 7.18 0.85
CA PHE A 158 -8.36 6.53 0.14
C PHE A 158 -8.26 5.02 0.28
N GLY A 159 -9.41 4.36 0.38
CA GLY A 159 -9.48 2.90 0.39
C GLY A 159 -10.88 2.38 0.17
N VAL A 160 -10.99 1.06 0.21
CA VAL A 160 -12.26 0.33 0.24
C VAL A 160 -12.22 -0.57 1.46
N ASP A 161 -13.21 -0.45 2.34
CA ASP A 161 -13.31 -1.30 3.51
C ASP A 161 -13.67 -2.76 3.15
N HIS A 162 -13.74 -3.63 4.16
CA HIS A 162 -14.05 -5.04 3.99
C HIS A 162 -15.46 -5.29 3.41
N ASN A 163 -16.40 -4.36 3.63
CA ASN A 163 -17.78 -4.39 3.17
C ASN A 163 -17.97 -3.77 1.77
N GLY A 164 -16.90 -3.26 1.16
CA GLY A 164 -16.97 -2.57 -0.13
C GLY A 164 -17.35 -1.09 -0.02
N GLY A 165 -17.38 -0.54 1.20
CA GLY A 165 -17.60 0.88 1.46
C GLY A 165 -16.40 1.71 1.00
N ILE A 166 -16.69 2.80 0.29
CA ILE A 166 -15.67 3.77 -0.12
C ILE A 166 -15.28 4.63 1.08
N VAL A 167 -13.99 4.64 1.40
CA VAL A 167 -13.45 5.41 2.52
C VAL A 167 -12.52 6.50 1.99
N ASN A 168 -12.69 7.70 2.55
CA ASN A 168 -11.82 8.85 2.34
C ASN A 168 -11.55 9.54 3.69
N TYR A 169 -10.28 9.72 4.04
CA TYR A 169 -9.83 10.55 5.15
C TYR A 169 -9.16 11.80 4.63
N VAL A 170 -9.59 12.97 5.10
CA VAL A 170 -9.05 14.26 4.70
C VAL A 170 -8.45 14.97 5.91
N GLY A 171 -7.23 15.47 5.75
CA GLY A 171 -6.47 16.20 6.75
C GLY A 171 -5.43 15.34 7.48
N TYR A 172 -4.23 15.91 7.66
CA TYR A 172 -3.09 15.25 8.30
C TYR A 172 -3.39 14.65 9.67
N ASP A 173 -4.13 15.36 10.53
CA ASP A 173 -4.45 14.87 11.88
C ASP A 173 -5.30 13.59 11.84
N VAL A 174 -6.28 13.54 10.93
CA VAL A 174 -7.15 12.37 10.73
C VAL A 174 -6.33 11.21 10.17
N ILE A 175 -5.53 11.46 9.12
CA ILE A 175 -4.68 10.45 8.49
C ILE A 175 -3.64 9.93 9.48
N SER A 176 -3.09 10.77 10.37
CA SER A 176 -2.14 10.30 11.39
C SER A 176 -2.76 9.44 12.48
N SER A 177 -4.07 9.56 12.67
CA SER A 177 -4.83 8.75 13.62
C SER A 177 -5.26 7.41 13.02
N PHE A 178 -5.61 7.40 11.73
CA PHE A 178 -6.24 6.24 11.07
C PHE A 178 -5.41 5.62 9.94
N GLY A 179 -4.28 6.20 9.58
CA GLY A 179 -3.44 5.76 8.48
C GLY A 179 -2.01 5.48 8.94
N LYS A 180 -1.41 4.45 8.33
CA LYS A 180 0.01 4.13 8.49
C LYS A 180 0.61 3.80 7.13
N TYR A 181 1.83 4.27 6.88
CA TYR A 181 2.54 3.92 5.66
C TYR A 181 2.98 2.46 5.70
N LEU A 182 2.89 1.81 4.54
CA LEU A 182 3.65 0.61 4.27
C LEU A 182 5.03 1.03 3.77
N ILE A 183 6.08 0.44 4.33
CA ILE A 183 7.45 0.80 3.99
C ILE A 183 8.27 -0.45 3.61
N TYR A 184 9.35 -0.24 2.88
CA TYR A 184 10.36 -1.26 2.59
C TYR A 184 11.73 -0.75 3.02
N ARG A 185 12.42 -1.53 3.85
CA ARG A 185 13.78 -1.24 4.32
C ARG A 185 14.71 -2.37 3.90
N LYS A 186 15.90 -2.02 3.40
CA LYS A 186 16.96 -2.95 3.06
C LYS A 186 18.18 -2.71 3.94
#